data_AF-A0A3B5QE29-F1
#
_entry.id   AF-A0A3B5QE29-F1
#
_cell.length_a   1.000
_cell.length_b   1.000
_cell.length_c   1.000
_cell.angle_alpha   90.00
_cell.angle_beta   90.00
_cell.angle_gamma   90.00
#
_symmetry.space_group_name_H-M   'P 1'
#
loop_
_entity.id
_entity.type
_entity.pdbx_description
1 polymer ?
#
loop_
_entity_poly.entity_id
_entity_poly.type
_entity_poly.pdbx_seq_one_letter_code
_entity_poly.pdbx_strand_id
1 'polypeptide(L)' 'MIYQVVVGGIDGVKITIDLCDNEKEMQRITVAELKDKILEKFLGITGKLIYFIYLHIK' A
#
# COMPACT_ATOMS: atom_id res chain seq x y z
N MET A 1 9.75 -13.80 3.00
CA MET A 1 9.29 -12.76 3.94
C MET A 1 8.34 -11.91 3.14
N ILE A 2 7.09 -11.74 3.57
CA ILE A 2 6.10 -11.02 2.77
C ILE A 2 6.10 -9.56 3.23
N TYR A 3 6.43 -8.65 2.33
CA TYR A 3 6.39 -7.22 2.60
C TYR A 3 4.98 -6.73 2.36
N GLN A 4 4.33 -6.22 3.40
CA GLN A 4 2.96 -5.74 3.35
C GLN A 4 2.89 -4.29 3.82
N VAL A 5 2.02 -3.51 3.21
CA VAL A 5 1.63 -2.17 3.71
C VAL A 5 0.19 -2.20 4.18
N VAL A 6 -0.08 -1.44 5.23
CA VAL A 6 -1.43 -1.17 5.68
C VAL A 6 -1.78 0.26 5.33
N VAL A 7 -2.81 0.41 4.51
CA VAL A 7 -3.34 1.70 4.09
C VAL A 7 -4.59 1.98 4.93
N GLY A 8 -4.56 3.05 5.72
CA GLY A 8 -5.70 3.51 6.49
C GLY A 8 -6.43 4.65 5.76
N GLY A 9 -7.72 4.49 5.52
CA GLY A 9 -8.61 5.57 5.10
C GLY A 9 -9.16 6.36 6.29
N ILE A 10 -9.61 7.60 6.04
CA ILE A 10 -10.24 8.46 7.06
C ILE A 10 -11.50 7.86 7.68
N ASP A 11 -12.16 6.93 6.97
CA ASP A 11 -13.35 6.21 7.44
C ASP A 11 -13.00 5.12 8.48
N GLY A 12 -11.73 5.00 8.87
CA GLY A 12 -11.23 3.95 9.75
C GLY A 12 -10.98 2.61 9.05
N VAL A 13 -11.26 2.51 7.76
CA VAL A 13 -10.99 1.34 6.92
C VAL A 13 -9.48 1.13 6.80
N LYS A 14 -9.01 -0.09 7.11
CA LYS A 14 -7.62 -0.50 6.91
C LYS A 14 -7.56 -1.57 5.83
N ILE A 15 -6.73 -1.36 4.82
CA ILE A 15 -6.51 -2.32 3.73
C ILE A 15 -5.06 -2.76 3.76
N THR A 16 -4.85 -4.08 3.79
CA THR A 16 -3.53 -4.67 3.66
C THR A 16 -3.22 -4.92 2.19
N ILE A 17 -2.05 -4.48 1.75
CA ILE A 17 -1.58 -4.65 0.38
C ILE A 17 -0.22 -5.33 0.43
N ASP A 18 -0.16 -6.54 -0.14
CA ASP A 18 1.08 -7.24 -0.43
C ASP A 18 1.89 -6.50 -1.48
N LEU A 19 3.12 -6.16 -1.12
CA LEU A 19 4.09 -5.50 -2.00
C LEU A 19 4.85 -6.51 -2.82
N CYS A 20 5.54 -7.42 -2.14
CA CYS A 20 6.35 -8.49 -2.71
C CYS A 20 6.80 -9.50 -1.63
N ASP A 21 7.20 -10.69 -2.05
CA ASP A 21 7.67 -11.80 -1.20
C ASP A 21 9.20 -11.88 -1.07
N ASN A 22 9.92 -11.00 -1.77
CA ASN A 22 11.37 -11.03 -1.90
C ASN A 22 12.05 -9.70 -1.57
N GLU A 23 13.14 -9.76 -0.82
CA GLU A 23 13.86 -8.59 -0.30
C GLU A 23 14.49 -7.72 -1.42
N LYS A 24 14.95 -8.35 -2.50
CA LYS A 24 15.51 -7.62 -3.66
C LYS A 24 14.46 -6.80 -4.41
N GLU A 25 13.22 -7.28 -4.44
CA GLU A 25 12.10 -6.55 -5.02
C GLU A 25 11.67 -5.40 -4.11
N MET A 26 11.68 -5.62 -2.79
CA MET A 26 11.39 -4.56 -1.82
C MET A 26 12.37 -3.38 -1.94
N GLN A 27 13.66 -3.65 -2.15
CA GLN A 27 14.65 -2.58 -2.37
C GLN A 27 14.52 -1.85 -3.71
N ARG A 28 13.82 -2.44 -4.69
CA ARG A 28 13.56 -1.82 -6.00
C ARG A 28 12.26 -1.04 -6.03
N ILE A 29 11.27 -1.45 -5.22
CA ILE A 29 9.97 -0.77 -5.16
C ILE A 29 10.18 0.69 -4.75
N THR A 30 9.75 1.58 -5.64
CA THR A 30 9.75 3.01 -5.38
C THR A 30 8.44 3.41 -4.69
N VAL A 31 8.47 4.54 -3.98
CA VAL A 31 7.26 5.13 -3.39
C VAL A 31 6.20 5.47 -4.45
N ALA A 32 6.62 5.73 -5.70
CA ALA A 32 5.72 5.98 -6.81
C ALA A 32 4.96 4.70 -7.22
N GLU A 33 5.67 3.58 -7.44
CA GLU A 33 5.02 2.29 -7.75
C GLU A 33 4.15 1.78 -6.60
N LEU A 34 4.57 2.03 -5.36
CA LEU A 34 3.75 1.77 -4.19
C LEU A 34 2.43 2.55 -4.25
N LYS A 35 2.49 3.85 -4.55
CA LYS A 35 1.29 4.68 -4.71
C LYS A 35 0.42 4.22 -5.88
N ASP A 36 1.01 3.76 -6.96
CA ASP A 36 0.30 3.25 -8.13
C ASP A 36 -0.45 1.95 -7.79
N LYS A 37 0.21 0.98 -7.14
CA LYS A 37 -0.44 -0.26 -6.65
C LYS A 37 -1.56 0.03 -5.65
N ILE A 38 -1.36 1.01 -4.78
CA ILE A 38 -2.41 1.47 -3.85
C ILE A 38 -3.55 2.07 -4.66
N LEU A 39 -3.27 2.98 -5.59
CA LEU A 39 -4.28 3.58 -6.45
C LEU A 39 -5.02 2.53 -7.27
N GLU A 40 -4.38 1.53 -7.87
CA GLU A 40 -5.05 0.45 -8.60
C GLU A 40 -6.01 -0.34 -7.71
N LYS A 41 -5.59 -0.72 -6.49
CA LYS A 41 -6.48 -1.39 -5.53
C LYS A 41 -7.60 -0.50 -5.00
N PHE A 42 -7.40 0.81 -4.98
CA PHE A 42 -8.34 1.80 -4.46
C PHE A 42 -9.10 2.58 -5.56
N LEU A 43 -8.82 2.39 -6.85
CA LEU A 43 -9.37 3.19 -7.96
C LEU A 43 -10.86 2.94 -8.19
N GLY A 44 -11.45 1.98 -7.50
CA GLY A 44 -12.90 1.85 -7.37
C GLY A 44 -13.55 2.91 -6.46
N ILE A 45 -12.77 3.66 -5.68
CA ILE A 45 -13.26 4.61 -4.68
C ILE A 45 -12.93 6.03 -5.17
N THR A 46 -13.74 6.55 -6.10
CA THR A 46 -13.75 7.96 -6.51
C THR A 46 -14.09 8.82 -5.30
N GLY A 47 -13.07 9.25 -4.59
CA GLY A 47 -13.22 10.05 -3.39
C GLY A 47 -11.85 10.34 -2.84
N LYS A 48 -11.57 11.63 -2.68
CA LYS A 48 -10.33 12.21 -2.15
C LYS A 48 -10.08 11.72 -0.72
N LEU A 49 -9.67 10.47 -0.56
CA LEU A 49 -9.37 9.86 0.71
C LEU A 49 -7.92 10.24 1.06
N ILE A 50 -7.78 10.98 2.15
CA ILE A 50 -6.47 11.21 2.76
C ILE A 50 -6.05 9.86 3.36
N TYR A 51 -5.17 9.14 2.67
CA TYR A 51 -4.69 7.85 3.13
C TYR A 51 -3.45 8.04 4.00
N PHE A 52 -3.44 7.38 5.16
CA PHE A 52 -2.22 7.20 5.95
C PHE A 52 -1.61 5.85 5.58
N ILE A 53 -0.39 5.88 5.04
CA ILE A 53 0.34 4.67 4.62
C ILE A 53 1.27 4.26 5.76
N TYR A 54 1.03 3.09 6.33
CA TYR A 54 1.91 2.49 7.33
C TYR A 54 2.59 1.26 6.72
N LEU A 55 3.92 1.26 6.69
CA LEU A 55 4.69 0.08 6.29
C LEU A 55 4.84 -0.83 7.51
N HIS A 56 4.29 -2.05 7.42
CA HIS A 56 4.40 -3.05 8.47
C HIS A 56 5.27 -4.20 7.97
N ILE A 57 6.56 -4.18 8.33
CA ILE A 57 7.50 -5.25 8.00
C ILE A 57 7.40 -6.31 9.09
N LYS A 58 6.96 -7.52 8.75
CA LYS A 58 6.82 -8.66 9.67
C LYS A 58 7.90 -9.70 9.44
#